data_AF-C6W6P3-F1
#
_entry.id   AF-C6W6P3-F1
#
_cell.length_a   1.000
_cell.length_b   1.000
_cell.length_c   1.000
_cell.angle_alpha   90.00
_cell.angle_beta   90.00
_cell.angle_gamma   90.00
#
_symmetry.space_group_name_H-M   'P 1'
#
loop_
_entity.id
_entity.type
_entity.pdbx_description
1 polymer ?
#
loop_
_entity_poly.entity_id
_entity_poly.type
_entity_poly.pdbx_seq_one_letter_code
_entity_poly.pdbx_strand_id
1 'polypeptide(L)' 'MDTAVKLNEDGKLNDLQISILRMFNHGISDAQTYELRKILLAYFDAELRKELEKVQNEKQYTQDDYDRMLTDDNFFK' A
#
# COMPACT_ATOMS: atom_id res chain seq x y z
N MET A 1 4.54 23.02 -3.99
CA MET A 1 4.40 21.99 -5.05
C MET A 1 3.57 20.87 -4.43
N ASP A 2 2.27 21.11 -4.32
CA ASP A 2 1.32 20.20 -3.68
C ASP A 2 0.65 19.35 -4.75
N THR A 3 1.34 18.31 -5.21
CA THR A 3 0.69 17.18 -5.90
C THR A 3 0.22 16.18 -4.85
N ALA A 4 -0.65 16.64 -3.96
CA ALA A 4 -1.47 15.77 -3.13
C ALA A 4 -2.53 15.16 -4.05
N VAL A 5 -2.37 13.86 -4.30
CA VAL A 5 -3.36 12.88 -4.74
C VAL A 5 -4.76 13.47 -4.92
N LYS A 6 -5.11 13.87 -6.15
CA LYS A 6 -6.52 14.00 -6.54
C LYS A 6 -7.11 12.59 -6.56
N LEU A 7 -7.64 12.14 -5.43
CA LEU A 7 -8.57 11.01 -5.40
C LEU A 7 -9.69 11.34 -6.39
N ASN A 8 -10.04 10.42 -7.28
CA ASN A 8 -11.13 10.62 -8.24
C ASN A 8 -12.41 10.96 -7.46
N GLU A 9 -12.77 12.24 -7.42
CA GLU A 9 -13.88 12.77 -6.61
C GLU A 9 -15.27 12.23 -7.04
N ASP A 10 -15.34 11.54 -8.18
CA ASP A 10 -16.58 11.05 -8.79
C ASP A 10 -16.91 9.57 -8.56
N GLY A 11 -16.10 8.82 -7.78
CA GLY A 11 -16.27 7.36 -7.66
C GLY A 11 -16.08 6.60 -8.98
N LYS A 12 -15.61 7.28 -10.03
CA LYS A 12 -15.30 6.71 -11.33
C LYS A 12 -13.95 6.01 -11.28
N LEU A 13 -13.91 4.82 -11.87
CA LEU A 13 -12.66 4.11 -12.09
C LEU A 13 -11.76 4.90 -13.02
N ASN A 14 -10.46 4.94 -12.74
CA ASN A 14 -9.48 5.53 -13.65
C ASN A 14 -9.27 4.63 -14.89
N ASP A 15 -8.64 5.20 -15.92
CA ASP A 15 -8.43 4.51 -17.20
C ASP A 15 -7.65 3.20 -17.08
N LEU A 16 -6.70 3.12 -16.14
CA LEU A 16 -5.93 1.92 -15.85
C LEU A 16 -6.82 0.83 -15.22
N GLN A 17 -7.64 1.18 -14.24
CA GLN A 17 -8.60 0.27 -13.60
C GLN A 17 -9.59 -0.29 -14.63
N ILE A 18 -10.10 0.57 -15.53
CA ILE A 18 -10.98 0.13 -16.62
C ILE A 18 -10.25 -0.81 -17.58
N SER A 19 -9.00 -0.50 -17.93
CA SER A 19 -8.18 -1.34 -18.81
C SER A 19 -7.91 -2.71 -18.21
N ILE A 20 -7.64 -2.78 -16.90
CA ILE A 20 -7.48 -4.03 -16.15
C ILE A 20 -8.78 -4.84 -16.16
N LEU A 21 -9.94 -4.21 -15.92
CA LEU A 21 -11.24 -4.89 -15.99
C LEU A 21 -11.54 -5.44 -17.38
N ARG A 22 -11.24 -4.67 -18.44
CA ARG A 22 -11.37 -5.14 -19.83
C ARG A 22 -10.43 -6.32 -20.10
N MET A 23 -9.21 -6.26 -19.58
CA MET A 23 -8.24 -7.34 -19.72
C MET A 23 -8.78 -8.64 -19.08
N PHE A 24 -9.34 -8.59 -17.87
CA PHE A 24 -10.00 -9.75 -17.26
C PHE A 24 -11.18 -10.27 -18.08
N ASN A 25 -12.00 -9.37 -18.63
CA ASN A 25 -13.13 -9.73 -19.49
C ASN A 25 -12.72 -10.42 -20.80
N HIS A 26 -11.51 -10.15 -21.30
CA HIS A 26 -10.95 -10.78 -22.49
C HIS A 26 -10.38 -12.20 -22.26
N GLY A 27 -10.40 -12.70 -21.03
CA GLY A 27 -9.95 -14.06 -20.70
C GLY A 27 -8.43 -14.16 -20.64
N ILE A 28 -7.82 -13.50 -19.66
CA ILE A 28 -6.39 -13.71 -19.36
C ILE A 28 -6.15 -15.12 -18.84
N SER A 29 -4.99 -15.67 -19.16
CA SER A 29 -4.54 -16.93 -18.59
C SER A 29 -4.22 -16.79 -17.09
N ASP A 30 -4.23 -17.92 -16.37
CA ASP A 30 -3.84 -17.97 -14.96
C ASP A 30 -2.41 -17.46 -14.75
N ALA A 31 -1.50 -17.73 -15.69
CA ALA A 31 -0.12 -17.24 -15.66
C ALA A 31 -0.06 -15.71 -15.73
N GLN A 32 -0.83 -15.08 -16.63
CA GLN A 32 -0.90 -13.63 -16.74
C GLN A 32 -1.56 -12.99 -15.51
N THR A 33 -2.57 -13.65 -14.94
CA THR A 33 -3.20 -13.23 -13.69
C THR A 33 -2.21 -13.23 -12.53
N TYR A 34 -1.37 -14.27 -12.46
CA TYR A 34 -0.34 -14.41 -11.44
C TYR A 34 0.71 -13.31 -11.53
N GLU A 35 1.20 -13.01 -12.74
CA GLU A 35 2.16 -11.92 -12.96
C GLU A 35 1.56 -10.56 -12.59
N LEU A 36 0.29 -10.30 -12.96
CA LEU A 36 -0.39 -9.07 -12.54
C LEU A 36 -0.50 -8.95 -11.01
N ARG A 37 -0.83 -10.05 -10.33
CA ARG A 37 -0.90 -10.10 -8.87
C ARG A 37 0.45 -9.77 -8.23
N LYS A 38 1.55 -10.31 -8.77
CA LYS A 38 2.90 -10.01 -8.27
C LYS A 38 3.24 -8.53 -8.39
N ILE A 39 2.94 -7.91 -9.53
CA ILE A 39 3.21 -6.49 -9.77
C ILE A 39 2.42 -5.63 -8.78
N LEU A 40 1.13 -5.93 -8.58
CA LEU A 40 0.28 -5.21 -7.62
C LEU A 40 0.80 -5.37 -6.20
N LEU A 41 1.15 -6.59 -5.78
CA LEU A 41 1.70 -6.84 -4.44
C LEU A 41 3.03 -6.10 -4.22
N ALA A 42 3.91 -6.09 -5.21
CA ALA A 42 5.19 -5.37 -5.12
C ALA A 42 4.98 -3.85 -4.99
N TYR A 43 3.99 -3.29 -5.70
CA TYR A 43 3.63 -1.89 -5.56
C TYR A 43 3.13 -1.57 -4.14
N PHE A 44 2.20 -2.37 -3.62
CA PHE A 44 1.68 -2.16 -2.26
C PHE A 44 2.74 -2.38 -1.18
N ASP A 45 3.64 -3.36 -1.33
CA ASP A 45 4.77 -3.55 -0.39
C ASP A 45 5.69 -2.32 -0.39
N ALA A 46 6.00 -1.76 -1.57
CA ALA A 46 6.82 -0.57 -1.68
C ALA A 46 6.14 0.68 -1.09
N GLU A 47 4.82 0.82 -1.28
CA GLU A 47 4.04 1.91 -0.69
C GLU A 47 3.98 1.79 0.84
N LEU A 48 3.73 0.58 1.36
CA LEU A 48 3.73 0.30 2.79
C LEU A 48 5.09 0.59 3.44
N ARG A 49 6.20 0.19 2.79
CA ARG A 49 7.56 0.51 3.26
C ARG A 49 7.79 2.02 3.35
N LYS A 50 7.34 2.78 2.35
CA LYS A 50 7.46 4.25 2.36
C LYS A 50 6.63 4.87 3.48
N GLU A 51 5.42 4.38 3.71
CA GLU A 51 4.60 4.85 4.82
C GLU A 51 5.24 4.50 6.18
N LEU A 52 5.79 3.29 6.34
CA LEU A 52 6.51 2.89 7.53
C LEU A 52 7.75 3.76 7.77
N GLU A 53 8.56 4.01 6.74
CA GLU A 53 9.72 4.92 6.80
C GLU A 53 9.28 6.33 7.18
N LYS A 54 8.16 6.81 6.63
CA LYS A 54 7.60 8.12 6.98
C LYS A 54 7.17 8.17 8.45
N VAL A 55 6.43 7.16 8.92
CA VAL A 55 6.00 7.07 10.34
C VAL A 55 7.19 6.95 11.27
N GLN A 56 8.21 6.19 10.92
CA GLN A 56 9.44 6.04 11.71
C GLN A 56 10.22 7.36 11.80
N ASN A 57 10.30 8.10 10.70
CA ASN A 57 10.92 9.42 10.66
C ASN A 57 10.10 10.51 11.38
N GLU A 58 8.77 10.47 11.29
CA GLU A 58 7.88 11.44 11.93
C GLU A 58 7.71 11.20 13.44
N LYS A 59 7.80 9.94 13.89
CA LYS A 59 7.60 9.60 15.31
C LYS A 59 8.89 9.42 16.12
N GLN A 60 10.08 9.47 15.50
CA GLN A 60 11.37 9.22 16.16
C GLN A 60 11.37 7.98 17.09
N TYR A 61 10.61 6.94 16.77
CA TYR A 61 10.63 5.73 17.60
C TYR A 61 11.99 5.05 17.44
N THR A 62 12.76 5.10 18.52
CA THR A 62 14.04 4.41 18.65
C THR A 62 13.79 2.91 18.87
N GLN A 63 14.79 2.04 18.61
CA GLN A 63 14.66 0.62 18.95
C GLN A 63 14.25 0.42 20.42
N ASP A 64 14.69 1.30 21.30
CA ASP A 64 14.33 1.32 22.73
C ASP A 64 12.83 1.59 22.99
N ASP A 65 12.12 2.26 22.07
CA ASP A 65 10.67 2.49 22.16
C ASP A 65 9.88 1.27 21.69
N TYR A 66 10.38 0.56 20.67
CA TYR A 66 9.82 -0.71 20.24
C TYR A 66 10.01 -1.79 21.31
N ASP A 67 11.21 -1.85 21.92
CA ASP A 67 11.50 -2.77 23.01
C ASP A 67 10.64 -2.47 24.24
N ARG A 68 10.39 -1.20 24.57
CA ARG A 68 9.43 -0.81 25.62
C ARG A 68 7.99 -1.21 25.30
N MET A 69 7.55 -1.07 24.05
CA MET A 69 6.21 -1.53 23.63
C MET A 69 6.04 -3.05 23.72
N LEU A 70 7.12 -3.81 23.51
CA LEU A 70 7.13 -5.28 23.58
C LEU A 70 7.31 -5.82 25.01
N THR A 71 7.82 -5.01 25.95
CA THR A 71 8.05 -5.42 27.35
C THR A 71 7.01 -4.90 28.34
N ASP A 72 6.28 -3.82 28.04
CA ASP A 72 5.21 -3.32 28.91
C ASP A 72 3.84 -3.91 28.55
N ASP A 73 3.42 -4.94 29.31
CA ASP A 73 2.07 -5.53 29.31
C ASP A 73 0.94 -4.53 29.68
N ASN A 74 1.23 -3.25 29.89
CA ASN A 74 0.29 -2.22 30.37
C ASN A 74 0.18 -0.95 29.51
N PHE A 75 0.72 -0.92 28.29
CA PHE A 75 0.72 0.31 27.47
C PHE A 75 -0.68 0.76 26.97
N PHE A 76 -1.72 -0.07 27.12
CA PHE A 76 -3.11 0.23 26.69
C PHE A 76 -4.09 0.53 27.86
N LYS A 77 -3.59 0.90 29.04
CA LYS A 77 -4.45 1.26 30.18
C LYS A 77 -4.51 2.76 30.46
#